data_AF-A0A6I1JNU8-F1
#
_entry.id   AF-A0A6I1JNU8-F1
#
_cell.length_a   1.000
_cell.length_b   1.000
_cell.length_c   1.000
_cell.angle_alpha   90.00
_cell.angle_beta   90.00
_cell.angle_gamma   90.00
#
_symmetry.space_group_name_H-M   'P 1'
#
loop_
_entity.id
_entity.type
_entity.pdbx_description
1 polymer ?
#
loop_
_entity_poly.entity_id
_entity_poly.type
_entity_poly.pdbx_seq_one_letter_code
_entity_poly.pdbx_strand_id
1 'polypeptide(L)'
;MNRRVVDIFLSMPEQHRYTRGLVSWIGGSQVAISYARDARFAGETKYPLSKMVRFAVDALTSFSIKPLRLATWVGFLTAFGALCLMVYSSVRWAMGEVVDGWTSLIMTVAAFSAVQLIVLGILGEYVGRLVLESKHRPLFIVDTVLRDVAPADGAGRHESRPAHDVQQTR
;
A
#
# COMPACT_ATOMS: atom_id res chain seq x y z
N MET A 1 15.15 -7.69 -17.07
CA MET A 1 15.30 -6.26 -16.72
C MET A 1 16.75 -5.86 -16.95
N ASN A 2 17.01 -4.66 -17.49
CA ASN A 2 18.38 -4.15 -17.60
C ASN A 2 18.95 -3.87 -16.20
N ARG A 3 20.27 -4.00 -16.02
CA ARG A 3 20.97 -3.82 -14.74
C ARG A 3 20.63 -2.48 -14.07
N ARG A 4 20.59 -1.39 -14.85
CA ARG A 4 20.17 -0.07 -14.37
C ARG A 4 18.79 -0.07 -13.69
N VAL A 5 17.82 -0.79 -14.26
CA VAL A 5 16.44 -0.87 -13.71
C VAL A 5 16.43 -1.70 -12.43
N VAL A 6 17.23 -2.76 -12.37
CA VAL A 6 17.39 -3.60 -11.18
C VAL A 6 18.00 -2.80 -10.04
N ASP A 7 19.07 -2.03 -10.31
CA ASP A 7 19.74 -1.23 -9.29
C ASP A 7 18.79 -0.19 -8.67
N ILE A 8 17.96 0.47 -9.49
CA ILE A 8 16.91 1.39 -9.00
C ILE A 8 15.88 0.65 -8.15
N PHE A 9 15.39 -0.49 -8.63
CA PHE A 9 14.39 -1.29 -7.90
C PHE A 9 14.92 -1.85 -6.57
N LEU A 10 16.23 -2.12 -6.46
CA LEU A 10 16.85 -2.57 -5.22
C LEU A 10 17.04 -1.42 -4.21
N SER A 11 17.24 -0.19 -4.70
CA SER A 11 17.39 1.01 -3.85
C SER A 11 16.10 1.54 -3.22
N MET A 12 14.95 1.03 -3.67
CA MET A 12 13.61 1.43 -3.23
C MET A 12 13.32 1.03 -1.77
N PRO A 13 13.04 1.99 -0.86
CA PRO A 13 12.84 1.72 0.56
C PRO A 13 11.50 1.05 0.90
N GLU A 14 10.56 1.01 -0.05
CA GLU A 14 9.17 0.63 0.18
C GLU A 14 9.05 -0.76 0.80
N GLN A 15 8.39 -0.84 1.97
CA GLN A 15 8.10 -2.11 2.63
C GLN A 15 6.91 -2.84 2.00
N HIS A 16 5.85 -2.10 1.66
CA HIS A 16 4.66 -2.65 0.98
C HIS A 16 4.88 -2.72 -0.53
N ARG A 17 5.66 -3.70 -0.99
CA ARG A 17 6.05 -3.82 -2.41
C ARG A 17 4.95 -4.41 -3.29
N TYR A 18 4.17 -3.53 -3.92
CA TYR A 18 3.42 -3.90 -5.13
C TYR A 18 4.37 -3.87 -6.34
N THR A 19 5.14 -4.95 -6.52
CA THR A 19 6.21 -5.05 -7.53
C THR A 19 5.75 -4.68 -8.95
N ARG A 20 4.51 -5.03 -9.33
CA ARG A 20 3.99 -4.70 -10.66
C ARG A 20 3.86 -3.19 -10.86
N GLY A 21 3.39 -2.46 -9.85
CA GLY A 21 3.29 -1.00 -9.87
C GLY A 21 4.64 -0.32 -9.72
N LEU A 22 5.52 -0.84 -8.86
CA LEU A 22 6.89 -0.32 -8.74
C LEU A 22 7.65 -0.39 -10.06
N VAL A 23 7.58 -1.53 -10.76
CA VAL A 23 8.23 -1.69 -12.07
C VAL A 23 7.61 -0.74 -13.10
N SER A 24 6.29 -0.56 -13.13
CA SER A 24 5.67 0.40 -14.03
C SER A 24 6.03 1.86 -13.69
N TRP A 25 6.23 2.16 -12.40
CA TRP A 25 6.60 3.49 -11.91
C TRP A 25 8.05 3.86 -12.22
N ILE A 26 8.99 2.90 -12.11
CA ILE A 26 10.40 3.09 -12.53
C ILE A 26 10.48 3.47 -14.02
N GLY A 27 9.59 2.92 -14.82
CA GLY A 27 9.52 3.17 -16.26
C GLY A 27 10.60 2.44 -17.05
N GLY A 28 11.00 3.04 -18.18
CA GLY A 28 11.93 2.44 -19.14
C GLY A 28 11.24 1.71 -20.29
N SER A 29 12.04 1.09 -21.18
CA SER A 29 11.54 0.35 -22.33
C SER A 29 10.90 -0.97 -21.89
N GLN A 30 9.58 -1.06 -22.00
CA GLN A 30 8.80 -2.24 -21.63
C GLN A 30 8.09 -2.76 -22.88
N VAL A 31 8.20 -4.06 -23.14
CA VAL A 31 7.47 -4.73 -24.22
C VAL A 31 6.74 -5.93 -23.65
N ALA A 32 5.45 -6.06 -23.97
CA ALA A 32 4.66 -7.22 -23.62
C ALA A 32 4.91 -8.32 -24.66
N ILE A 33 5.30 -9.51 -24.19
CA ILE A 33 5.46 -10.68 -25.05
C ILE A 33 4.20 -11.51 -24.92
N SER A 34 3.38 -11.50 -25.97
CA SER A 34 2.19 -12.34 -26.05
C SER A 34 2.62 -13.80 -26.16
N TYR A 35 2.06 -14.65 -25.31
CA TYR A 35 2.24 -16.09 -25.39
C TYR A 35 0.88 -16.76 -25.27
N ALA A 36 0.62 -17.75 -26.13
CA ALA A 36 -0.55 -18.60 -26.00
C ALA A 36 -0.26 -19.65 -24.93
N ARG A 37 -1.10 -19.68 -23.88
CA ARG A 37 -1.01 -20.70 -22.83
C ARG A 37 -2.13 -21.72 -23.00
N ASP A 38 -1.79 -22.99 -22.91
CA ASP A 38 -2.80 -24.03 -22.78
C ASP A 38 -3.64 -23.86 -21.51
N ALA A 39 -4.90 -24.30 -21.59
CA ALA A 39 -5.77 -24.37 -20.42
C ALA A 39 -5.12 -25.26 -19.35
N ARG A 40 -5.27 -24.88 -18.07
CA ARG A 40 -4.75 -25.70 -16.98
C ARG A 40 -5.47 -27.05 -16.98
N PHE A 41 -4.68 -28.12 -17.00
CA PHE A 41 -5.18 -29.49 -16.89
C PHE A 41 -5.88 -29.76 -15.54
N ALA A 42 -5.38 -29.16 -14.46
CA ALA A 42 -5.94 -29.30 -13.12
C ALA A 42 -5.58 -28.11 -12.22
N GLY A 43 -6.30 -28.01 -11.10
CA GLY A 43 -6.04 -27.07 -10.01
C GLY A 43 -6.85 -25.78 -10.10
N GLU A 44 -7.05 -25.15 -8.94
CA GLU A 44 -7.77 -23.89 -8.85
C GLU A 44 -6.89 -22.69 -9.19
N THR A 45 -7.53 -21.57 -9.49
CA THR A 45 -6.80 -20.31 -9.66
C THR A 45 -6.12 -19.89 -8.37
N LYS A 46 -4.81 -19.63 -8.43
CA LYS A 46 -4.08 -18.99 -7.33
C LYS A 46 -4.55 -17.56 -7.07
N TYR A 47 -5.28 -16.96 -8.03
CA TYR A 47 -5.86 -15.62 -7.99
C TYR A 47 -7.39 -15.68 -8.17
N PRO A 48 -8.15 -16.12 -7.15
CA PRO A 48 -9.60 -15.93 -7.13
C PRO A 48 -9.95 -14.44 -6.98
N LEU A 49 -11.21 -14.09 -7.28
CA LEU A 49 -11.69 -12.70 -7.27
C LEU A 49 -11.43 -11.99 -5.93
N SER A 50 -11.61 -12.68 -4.80
CA SER A 50 -11.31 -12.15 -3.46
C SER A 50 -9.85 -11.72 -3.29
N LYS A 51 -8.89 -12.53 -3.77
CA LYS A 51 -7.47 -12.16 -3.76
C LYS A 51 -7.17 -11.01 -4.72
N MET A 52 -7.86 -10.94 -5.85
CA MET A 52 -7.71 -9.83 -6.79
C MET A 52 -8.21 -8.50 -6.21
N VAL A 53 -9.35 -8.49 -5.51
CA VAL A 53 -9.88 -7.31 -4.83
C VAL A 53 -8.92 -6.86 -3.73
N ARG A 54 -8.49 -7.78 -2.85
CA ARG A 54 -7.51 -7.46 -1.81
C ARG A 54 -6.23 -6.86 -2.40
N PHE A 55 -5.71 -7.48 -3.47
CA PHE A 55 -4.53 -6.98 -4.17
C PHE A 55 -4.73 -5.59 -4.78
N ALA A 56 -5.92 -5.30 -5.33
CA ALA A 56 -6.24 -3.98 -5.86
C ALA A 56 -6.35 -2.93 -4.74
N VAL A 57 -6.94 -3.27 -3.60
CA VAL A 57 -7.01 -2.40 -2.42
C VAL A 57 -5.60 -2.10 -1.90
N ASP A 58 -4.76 -3.13 -1.74
CA ASP A 58 -3.36 -2.97 -1.31
C ASP A 58 -2.55 -2.10 -2.28
N ALA A 59 -2.75 -2.27 -3.59
CA ALA A 59 -2.11 -1.43 -4.60
C ALA A 59 -2.59 0.02 -4.52
N LEU A 60 -3.90 0.24 -4.36
CA LEU A 60 -4.49 1.57 -4.29
C LEU A 60 -4.03 2.33 -3.04
N THR A 61 -3.99 1.69 -1.87
CA THR A 61 -3.56 2.33 -0.62
C THR A 61 -2.05 2.57 -0.57
N SER A 62 -1.24 1.72 -1.21
CA SER A 62 0.23 1.88 -1.20
C SER A 62 0.73 2.94 -2.19
N PHE A 63 0.03 3.15 -3.31
CA PHE A 63 0.48 4.06 -4.39
C PHE A 63 -0.30 5.36 -4.47
N SER A 64 -1.32 5.56 -3.64
CA SER A 64 -2.24 6.67 -3.82
C SER A 64 -2.86 7.15 -2.52
N ILE A 65 -2.96 8.48 -2.38
CA ILE A 65 -3.69 9.16 -1.30
C ILE A 65 -5.18 9.37 -1.61
N LYS A 66 -5.66 8.87 -2.77
CA LYS A 66 -7.06 9.06 -3.21
C LYS A 66 -8.10 8.54 -2.20
N PRO A 67 -7.97 7.35 -1.58
CA PRO A 67 -8.91 6.89 -0.56
C PRO A 67 -9.00 7.85 0.63
N LEU A 68 -7.85 8.35 1.10
CA LEU A 68 -7.81 9.33 2.18
C LEU A 68 -8.49 10.64 1.77
N ARG A 69 -8.24 11.12 0.55
CA ARG A 69 -8.88 12.32 0.01
C ARG A 69 -10.41 12.15 -0.10
N LEU A 70 -10.89 10.97 -0.53
CA LEU A 70 -12.32 10.67 -0.57
C LEU A 70 -12.94 10.73 0.83
N ALA A 71 -12.26 10.17 1.83
CA ALA A 71 -12.70 10.24 3.23
C ALA A 71 -12.84 11.69 3.70
N THR A 72 -11.89 12.56 3.33
CA THR A 72 -11.96 14.00 3.61
C THR A 72 -13.19 14.65 2.95
N TRP A 73 -13.46 14.37 1.67
CA TRP A 73 -14.64 14.91 0.98
C TRP A 73 -15.96 14.45 1.61
N VAL A 74 -16.07 13.17 1.95
CA VAL A 74 -17.24 12.64 2.65
C VAL A 74 -17.41 13.34 4.01
N GLY A 75 -16.32 13.49 4.76
CA GLY A 75 -16.30 14.22 6.04
C GLY A 75 -16.80 15.65 5.90
N PHE A 76 -16.32 16.40 4.90
CA PHE A 76 -16.80 17.75 4.60
C PHE A 76 -18.29 17.79 4.24
N LEU A 77 -18.75 16.86 3.40
CA LEU A 77 -20.16 16.79 3.01
C LEU A 77 -21.06 16.52 4.22
N THR A 78 -20.66 15.59 5.10
CA THR A 78 -21.38 15.38 6.36
C THR A 78 -21.34 16.62 7.24
N ALA A 79 -20.18 17.25 7.45
CA ALA A 79 -20.09 18.45 8.28
C ALA A 79 -20.99 19.58 7.78
N PHE A 80 -21.07 19.77 6.46
CA PHE A 80 -22.00 20.71 5.85
C PHE A 80 -23.47 20.34 6.12
N GLY A 81 -23.83 19.06 5.97
CA GLY A 81 -25.17 18.57 6.33
C GLY A 81 -25.52 18.80 7.81
N ALA A 82 -24.57 18.62 8.73
CA ALA A 82 -24.73 18.94 10.15
C ALA A 82 -25.06 20.41 10.35
N LEU A 83 -24.29 21.28 9.69
CA LEU A 83 -24.44 22.72 9.81
C LEU A 83 -25.84 23.15 9.34
N CYS A 84 -26.32 22.62 8.21
CA CYS A 84 -27.67 22.89 7.72
C CYS A 84 -28.75 22.42 8.71
N LEU A 85 -28.61 21.21 9.26
CA LEU A 85 -29.53 20.68 10.27
C LEU A 85 -29.52 21.50 11.57
N MET A 86 -28.35 21.97 11.98
CA MET A 86 -28.18 22.83 13.15
C MET A 86 -28.89 24.16 12.95
N VAL A 87 -28.66 24.86 11.82
CA VAL A 87 -29.34 26.12 11.50
C VAL A 87 -30.86 25.92 11.42
N TYR A 88 -31.32 24.87 10.74
CA TYR A 88 -32.75 24.56 10.65
C TYR A 88 -33.36 24.36 12.04
N SER A 89 -32.71 23.58 12.90
CA SER A 89 -33.20 23.29 14.25
C SER A 89 -33.20 24.56 15.13
N SER A 90 -32.19 25.42 15.01
CA SER A 90 -32.13 26.70 15.72
C SER A 90 -33.25 27.67 15.30
N VAL A 91 -33.57 27.73 14.01
CA VAL A 91 -34.68 28.57 13.50
C VAL A 91 -36.03 28.07 14.01
N ARG A 92 -36.28 26.76 13.95
CA ARG A 92 -37.53 26.16 14.45
C ARG A 92 -37.70 26.35 15.95
N TRP A 93 -36.62 26.20 16.72
CA TRP A 93 -36.61 26.50 18.14
C TRP A 93 -36.97 27.96 18.44
N ALA A 94 -36.42 28.91 17.68
CA ALA A 94 -36.71 30.34 17.85
C ALA A 94 -38.16 30.71 17.51
N MET A 95 -38.84 29.93 16.66
CA MET A 95 -40.26 30.12 16.30
C MET A 95 -41.24 29.54 17.34
N GLY A 96 -40.75 28.94 18.43
CA GLY A 96 -41.60 28.42 19.51
C GLY A 96 -42.30 27.08 19.20
N GLU A 97 -42.00 26.47 18.05
CA GLU A 97 -42.46 25.12 17.71
C GLU A 97 -41.48 24.09 18.29
N VAL A 98 -41.85 23.41 19.37
CA VAL A 98 -40.96 22.42 20.01
C VAL A 98 -41.72 21.12 20.34
N VAL A 99 -40.98 20.01 20.20
CA VAL A 99 -41.26 18.58 20.47
C VAL A 99 -41.74 17.80 19.23
N ASP A 100 -41.22 16.63 18.80
CA ASP A 100 -40.21 15.69 19.28
C ASP A 100 -38.95 15.69 18.36
N GLY A 101 -37.76 15.77 18.94
CA GLY A 101 -36.47 15.79 18.23
C GLY A 101 -35.53 14.65 18.60
N TRP A 102 -35.96 13.71 19.46
CA TRP A 102 -35.10 12.67 19.99
C TRP A 102 -34.64 11.68 18.91
N THR A 103 -35.55 11.24 18.04
CA THR A 103 -35.22 10.32 16.95
C THR A 103 -34.32 10.97 15.90
N SER A 104 -34.59 12.23 15.52
CA SER A 104 -33.74 12.96 14.58
C SER A 104 -32.37 13.29 15.16
N LEU A 105 -32.31 13.61 16.46
CA LEU A 105 -31.05 13.84 17.18
C LEU A 105 -30.21 12.57 17.24
N ILE A 106 -30.79 11.43 17.67
CA ILE A 106 -30.08 10.15 17.71
C ILE A 106 -29.64 9.71 16.32
N MET A 107 -30.49 9.80 15.29
CA MET A 107 -30.09 9.46 13.91
C MET A 107 -28.96 10.34 13.42
N THR A 108 -29.01 11.65 13.70
CA THR A 108 -27.95 12.58 13.30
C THR A 108 -26.65 12.22 14.00
N VAL A 109 -26.65 12.11 15.34
CA VAL A 109 -25.46 11.74 16.11
C VAL A 109 -24.90 10.39 15.67
N ALA A 110 -25.75 9.38 15.44
CA ALA A 110 -25.32 8.06 14.96
C ALA A 110 -24.71 8.13 13.55
N ALA A 111 -25.30 8.90 12.63
CA ALA A 111 -24.77 9.10 11.29
C ALA A 111 -23.41 9.81 11.32
N PHE A 112 -23.26 10.87 12.13
CA PHE A 112 -21.96 11.54 12.33
C PHE A 112 -20.92 10.60 12.93
N SER A 113 -21.30 9.83 13.94
CA SER A 113 -20.41 8.87 14.59
C SER A 113 -19.95 7.77 13.61
N ALA A 114 -20.86 7.24 12.78
CA ALA A 114 -20.52 6.26 11.77
C ALA A 114 -19.49 6.80 10.76
N VAL A 115 -19.71 8.02 10.25
CA VAL A 115 -18.76 8.64 9.31
C VAL A 115 -17.43 8.97 9.98
N GLN A 116 -17.42 9.46 11.22
CA GLN A 116 -16.20 9.69 11.98
C GLN A 116 -15.38 8.40 12.16
N LEU A 117 -16.03 7.29 12.52
CA LEU A 117 -15.37 5.99 12.67
C LEU A 117 -14.81 5.48 11.34
N ILE A 118 -15.51 5.68 10.22
CA ILE A 118 -15.00 5.35 8.88
C ILE A 118 -13.76 6.18 8.54
N VAL A 119 -13.80 7.50 8.77
CA VAL A 119 -12.67 8.40 8.51
C VAL A 119 -11.48 8.04 9.39
N LEU A 120 -11.69 7.74 10.68
CA LEU A 120 -10.67 7.26 11.61
C LEU A 120 -10.08 5.91 11.17
N GLY A 121 -10.89 4.98 10.68
CA GLY A 121 -10.42 3.71 10.15
C GLY A 121 -9.50 3.89 8.94
N ILE A 122 -9.89 4.77 8.00
CA ILE A 122 -9.05 5.11 6.84
C ILE A 122 -7.75 5.77 7.31
N LEU A 123 -7.82 6.75 8.23
CA LEU A 123 -6.63 7.40 8.76
C LEU A 123 -5.70 6.41 9.47
N GLY A 124 -6.25 5.49 10.26
CA GLY A 124 -5.51 4.43 10.94
C GLY A 124 -4.75 3.51 9.99
N GLU A 125 -5.34 3.17 8.85
CA GLU A 125 -4.67 2.39 7.79
C GLU A 125 -3.42 3.11 7.24
N TYR A 126 -3.53 4.43 6.98
CA TYR A 126 -2.39 5.22 6.49
C TYR A 126 -1.33 5.47 7.56
N VAL A 127 -1.74 5.78 8.80
CA VAL A 127 -0.80 5.94 9.93
C VAL A 127 -0.08 4.62 10.21
N GLY A 128 -0.77 3.48 10.17
CA GLY A 128 -0.18 2.16 10.32
C GLY A 128 0.92 1.91 9.28
N ARG A 129 0.65 2.23 8.01
CA ARG A 129 1.64 2.13 6.92
C ARG A 129 2.83 3.06 7.13
N LEU A 130 2.59 4.31 7.55
CA LEU A 130 3.66 5.26 7.87
C LEU A 130 4.56 4.74 9.01
N VAL A 131 3.97 4.16 10.05
CA VAL A 131 4.70 3.57 11.17
C VAL A 131 5.53 2.36 10.73
N LEU A 132 4.98 1.50 9.86
CA LEU A 132 5.72 0.38 9.30
C LEU A 132 6.93 0.88 8.51
N GLU A 133 6.72 1.82 7.60
CA GLU A 133 7.78 2.41 6.78
C GLU A 133 8.87 3.06 7.63
N SER A 134 8.49 3.87 8.64
CA SER A 134 9.41 4.54 9.57
C SER A 134 10.23 3.58 10.43
N LYS A 135 9.77 2.35 10.65
CA LYS A 135 10.54 1.35 11.43
C LYS A 135 11.72 0.78 10.65
N HIS A 136 11.80 1.00 9.33
CA HIS A 136 12.88 0.49 8.46
C HIS A 136 13.24 -0.99 8.70
N ARG A 137 12.23 -1.85 8.91
CA ARG A 137 12.48 -3.28 9.14
C ARG A 137 12.88 -3.95 7.83
N PRO A 138 13.91 -4.81 7.82
CA PRO A 138 14.28 -5.54 6.63
C PRO A 138 13.15 -6.48 6.20
N LEU A 139 12.92 -6.58 4.88
CA LEU A 139 11.86 -7.40 4.28
C LEU A 139 12.01 -8.90 4.61
N PHE A 140 13.25 -9.36 4.73
CA PHE A 140 13.60 -10.72 5.07
C PHE A 140 14.95 -10.71 5.78
N ILE A 141 15.18 -11.72 6.60
CA ILE A 141 16.49 -12.00 7.20
C ILE A 141 16.97 -13.29 6.55
N VAL A 142 18.20 -13.27 6.02
CA VAL A 142 18.83 -14.45 5.45
C VAL A 142 19.47 -15.22 6.60
N ASP A 143 19.04 -16.46 6.77
CA ASP A 143 19.60 -17.35 7.80
C ASP A 143 20.91 -17.98 7.30
N THR A 144 20.86 -18.71 6.18
CA THR A 144 22.02 -19.40 5.60
C THR A 144 22.06 -19.19 4.08
N VAL A 145 23.26 -18.94 3.55
CA VAL A 145 23.54 -18.92 2.10
C VAL A 145 24.33 -20.17 1.74
N LEU A 146 23.69 -21.12 1.07
CA LEU A 146 24.38 -22.25 0.48
C LEU A 146 24.98 -21.81 -0.86
N ARG A 147 26.29 -21.53 -0.88
CA ARG A 147 27.03 -21.38 -2.14
C ARG A 147 27.36 -22.79 -2.63
N ASP A 148 26.77 -23.15 -3.76
CA ASP A 148 27.23 -24.32 -4.49
C ASP A 148 28.62 -23.98 -5.04
N VAL A 149 29.66 -24.50 -4.37
CA VAL A 149 31.02 -24.42 -4.91
C VAL A 149 31.03 -25.43 -6.04
N ALA A 150 30.93 -24.94 -7.29
CA ALA A 150 31.15 -25.76 -8.46
C ALA A 150 32.43 -26.60 -8.21
N PRO A 151 32.40 -27.92 -8.46
CA PRO A 151 33.56 -28.76 -8.19
C PRO A 151 34.76 -28.17 -8.92
N ALA A 152 35.82 -27.93 -8.14
CA ALA A 152 37.12 -27.52 -8.66
C ALA A 152 37.73 -28.71 -9.42
N ASP A 153 37.17 -29.01 -10.59
CA ASP A 153 37.74 -29.99 -11.50
C ASP A 153 38.80 -29.31 -12.36
N GLY A 154 40.05 -29.63 -12.07
CA GLY A 154 41.15 -29.51 -13.03
C GLY A 154 42.26 -28.55 -12.60
N ALA A 155 43.27 -29.09 -11.93
CA ALA A 155 44.55 -28.46 -11.70
C ALA A 155 45.19 -27.90 -13.00
N GLY A 156 45.77 -26.69 -12.90
CA GLY A 156 46.93 -26.33 -13.73
C GLY A 156 46.95 -24.93 -14.33
N ARG A 157 47.82 -24.09 -13.73
CA ARG A 157 48.62 -23.00 -14.33
C ARG A 157 48.06 -21.56 -14.29
N HIS A 158 48.83 -20.75 -13.56
CA HIS A 158 49.08 -19.30 -13.68
C HIS A 158 47.82 -18.39 -13.61
N GLU A 159 47.74 -17.41 -12.71
CA GLU A 159 48.72 -16.34 -12.56
C GLU A 159 48.45 -15.60 -11.24
N SER A 160 49.50 -15.39 -10.47
CA SER A 160 49.53 -14.56 -9.27
C SER A 160 49.16 -13.11 -9.61
N ARG A 161 47.94 -12.69 -9.30
CA ARG A 161 47.61 -11.26 -9.15
C ARG A 161 47.78 -10.86 -7.68
N PRO A 162 48.56 -9.82 -7.37
CA PRO A 162 48.75 -9.39 -5.99
C PRO A 162 47.44 -8.82 -5.46
N ALA A 163 47.16 -9.17 -4.20
CA ALA A 163 46.06 -8.64 -3.42
C ALA A 163 46.21 -7.11 -3.31
N HIS A 164 45.24 -6.37 -3.85
CA HIS A 164 45.06 -4.99 -3.45
C HIS A 164 44.32 -4.99 -2.11
N ASP A 165 45.10 -4.65 -1.10
CA ASP A 165 44.72 -4.19 0.22
C ASP A 165 43.54 -3.21 0.12
N VAL A 166 42.43 -3.51 0.79
CA VAL A 166 41.46 -2.50 1.22
C VAL A 166 41.35 -2.62 2.72
N GLN A 167 42.31 -1.95 3.36
CA GLN A 167 42.22 -1.49 4.73
C GLN A 167 40.91 -0.71 4.95
N GLN A 168 40.29 -1.02 6.08
CA GLN A 168 39.71 -0.08 7.05
C GLN A 168 39.40 1.36 6.57
N THR A 169 38.13 1.72 6.64
CA THR A 169 37.67 3.05 7.11
C THR A 169 36.19 2.86 7.51
N ARG A 170 35.94 2.73 8.81
CA ARG A 170 35.39 3.76 9.72
C ARG A 170 33.99 4.23 9.34
#